data_AF-A0A1Q3GZK8-F1
#
_entry.id   AF-A0A1Q3GZK8-F1
#
_cell.length_a   1.000
_cell.length_b   1.000
_cell.length_c   1.000
_cell.angle_alpha   90.00
_cell.angle_beta   90.00
_cell.angle_gamma   90.00
#
_symmetry.space_group_name_H-M   'P 1'
#
loop_
_entity.id
_entity.type
_entity.pdbx_description
1 polymer ?
#
loop_
_entity_poly.entity_id
_entity_poly.type
_entity_poly.pdbx_seq_one_letter_code
_entity_poly.pdbx_strand_id
1 'polypeptide(L)'
;MQPIIQKAIANLLLQKAQALLNQPHSHYLGLRLTAKFPEDCRNGDIETLASMTDLNTSTLRRFMSYNGRLNYQNQQKILKFLGYQNWDILLIDAVEAIRGESQKKVA
;
A
#
# COMPACT_ATOMS: atom_id res chain seq x y z
N MET A 1 -13.17 8.22 -1.56
CA MET A 1 -11.76 8.49 -1.23
C MET A 1 -11.15 9.29 -2.36
N GLN A 2 -10.42 10.36 -2.05
CA GLN A 2 -9.75 11.17 -3.06
C GLN A 2 -8.55 10.37 -3.64
N PRO A 3 -8.26 10.45 -4.97
CA PRO A 3 -7.17 9.71 -5.59
C PRO A 3 -5.80 9.94 -4.92
N ILE A 4 -5.56 11.17 -4.43
CA ILE A 4 -4.31 11.50 -3.74
C ILE A 4 -4.12 10.74 -2.42
N ILE A 5 -5.20 10.56 -1.65
CA ILE A 5 -5.17 9.78 -0.39
C ILE A 5 -4.99 8.30 -0.71
N GLN A 6 -5.66 7.81 -1.76
CA GLN A 6 -5.46 6.45 -2.24
C GLN A 6 -4.01 6.19 -2.63
N LYS A 7 -3.38 7.14 -3.33
CA LYS A 7 -1.96 7.08 -3.68
C LYS A 7 -1.06 7.01 -2.45
N ALA A 8 -1.31 7.83 -1.44
CA ALA A 8 -0.57 7.76 -0.18
C ALA A 8 -0.71 6.39 0.51
N ILE A 9 -1.92 5.85 0.63
CA ILE A 9 -2.14 4.53 1.23
C ILE A 9 -1.48 3.42 0.39
N ALA A 10 -1.56 3.50 -0.93
CA ALA A 10 -0.90 2.55 -1.83
C ALA A 10 0.64 2.59 -1.69
N ASN A 11 1.21 3.78 -1.53
CA ASN A 11 2.64 3.95 -1.20
C ASN A 11 3.00 3.30 0.13
N LEU A 12 2.21 3.53 1.18
CA LEU A 12 2.44 2.92 2.50
C LEU A 12 2.42 1.39 2.42
N LEU A 13 1.47 0.82 1.68
CA LEU A 13 1.42 -0.63 1.41
C LEU A 13 2.69 -1.13 0.75
N LEU A 14 3.13 -0.44 -0.31
CA LEU A 14 4.30 -0.82 -1.08
C LEU A 14 5.57 -0.76 -0.23
N GLN A 15 5.76 0.32 0.51
CA GLN A 15 6.91 0.53 1.39
C GLN A 15 6.96 -0.53 2.50
N LYS A 16 5.82 -0.82 3.15
CA LYS A 16 5.77 -1.85 4.18
C LYS A 16 6.08 -3.23 3.63
N ALA A 17 5.53 -3.56 2.45
CA ALA A 17 5.82 -4.84 1.79
C ALA A 17 7.32 -4.97 1.46
N GLN A 18 7.94 -3.95 0.87
CA GLN A 18 9.37 -3.94 0.60
C GLN A 18 10.19 -4.09 1.89
N ALA A 19 9.84 -3.35 2.94
CA ALA A 19 10.53 -3.44 4.22
C ALA A 19 10.48 -4.87 4.80
N LEU A 20 9.33 -5.54 4.74
CA LEU A 20 9.15 -6.92 5.20
C LEU A 20 9.91 -7.93 4.33
N LEU A 21 9.97 -7.73 3.02
CA LEU A 21 10.70 -8.61 2.09
C LEU A 21 12.22 -8.48 2.22
N ASN A 22 12.69 -7.28 2.58
CA ASN A 22 14.12 -7.02 2.80
C ASN A 22 14.62 -7.47 4.18
N GLN A 23 13.75 -8.00 5.05
CA GLN A 23 14.18 -8.56 6.32
C GLN A 23 14.91 -9.89 6.12
N PRO A 24 16.06 -10.11 6.78
CA PRO A 24 16.89 -11.30 6.58
C PRO A 24 16.21 -12.63 6.96
N HIS A 25 15.16 -12.59 7.79
CA HIS A 25 14.40 -13.77 8.22
C HIS A 25 12.91 -13.63 7.88
N SER A 26 12.59 -13.04 6.73
CA SER A 26 11.21 -12.86 6.30
C SER A 26 10.49 -14.20 6.10
N HIS A 27 9.27 -14.31 6.61
CA HIS A 27 8.39 -15.47 6.35
C HIS A 27 7.91 -15.55 4.89
N TYR A 28 8.22 -14.53 4.08
CA TYR A 28 7.81 -14.39 2.69
C TYR A 28 8.88 -14.87 1.70
N LEU A 29 9.57 -15.97 2.02
CA LEU A 29 10.65 -16.52 1.19
C LEU A 29 10.19 -16.73 -0.26
N GLY A 30 11.00 -16.26 -1.20
CA GLY A 30 10.75 -16.39 -2.64
C GLY A 30 9.85 -15.32 -3.25
N LEU A 31 9.13 -14.53 -2.44
CA LEU A 31 8.39 -13.37 -2.94
C LEU A 31 9.34 -12.22 -3.26
N ARG A 32 8.99 -11.44 -4.29
CA ARG A 32 9.80 -10.29 -4.74
C ARG A 32 8.91 -9.15 -5.15
N LEU A 33 9.33 -7.95 -4.78
CA LEU A 33 8.66 -6.71 -5.15
C LEU A 33 9.69 -5.76 -5.73
N THR A 34 9.44 -5.33 -6.96
CA THR A 34 10.37 -4.55 -7.79
C THR A 34 9.87 -3.15 -8.09
N ALA A 35 8.55 -2.96 -8.07
CA ALA A 35 7.92 -1.66 -8.28
C ALA A 35 8.39 -0.63 -7.25
N LYS A 36 8.72 0.58 -7.70
CA LYS A 36 9.10 1.71 -6.83
C LYS A 36 7.90 2.56 -6.45
N PHE A 37 6.94 2.70 -7.36
CA PHE A 37 5.68 3.39 -7.15
C PHE A 37 4.50 2.45 -7.38
N PRO A 38 3.32 2.70 -6.78
CA PRO A 38 2.15 1.84 -6.93
C PRO A 38 1.71 1.68 -8.39
N GLU A 39 1.80 2.76 -9.18
CA GLU A 39 1.50 2.75 -10.62
C GLU A 39 2.42 1.83 -11.44
N ASP A 40 3.61 1.50 -10.94
CA ASP A 40 4.57 0.62 -11.61
C ASP A 40 4.32 -0.87 -11.34
N CYS A 41 3.39 -1.21 -10.44
CA CYS A 41 3.18 -2.60 -10.02
C CYS A 41 2.71 -3.47 -11.18
N ARG A 42 3.56 -4.43 -11.57
CA ARG A 42 3.25 -5.44 -12.59
C ARG A 42 2.62 -6.67 -11.95
N ASN A 43 2.26 -7.67 -12.76
CA ASN A 43 1.59 -8.88 -12.30
C ASN A 43 2.31 -9.55 -11.12
N GLY A 44 3.63 -9.71 -11.20
CA GLY A 44 4.41 -10.30 -10.11
C GLY A 44 4.40 -9.48 -8.81
N ASP A 45 4.43 -8.15 -8.89
CA ASP A 45 4.31 -7.29 -7.71
C ASP A 45 2.90 -7.40 -7.11
N ILE A 46 1.86 -7.42 -7.96
CA ILE A 46 0.46 -7.55 -7.54
C ILE A 46 0.20 -8.91 -6.88
N GLU A 47 0.76 -9.99 -7.42
CA GLU A 47 0.68 -11.33 -6.82
C GLU A 47 1.38 -11.39 -5.47
N THR A 48 2.58 -10.81 -5.39
CA THR A 48 3.32 -10.70 -4.11
C THR A 48 2.51 -9.92 -3.08
N LEU A 49 1.98 -8.75 -3.44
CA LEU A 49 1.14 -7.95 -2.55
C LEU A 49 -0.14 -8.68 -2.17
N ALA A 50 -0.75 -9.45 -3.07
CA ALA A 50 -1.93 -10.27 -2.79
C ALA A 50 -1.62 -11.33 -1.73
N SER A 51 -0.50 -12.04 -1.87
CA SER A 51 -0.06 -13.02 -0.88
C SER A 51 0.25 -12.41 0.48
N MET A 52 0.82 -11.20 0.52
CA MET A 52 1.20 -10.53 1.77
C MET A 52 -0.01 -9.92 2.51
N THR A 53 -0.99 -9.41 1.77
CA THR A 53 -2.11 -8.64 2.32
C THR A 53 -3.42 -9.43 2.40
N ASP A 54 -3.48 -10.61 1.78
CA ASP A 54 -4.69 -11.42 1.61
C ASP A 54 -5.81 -10.71 0.82
N LEU A 55 -5.46 -9.69 0.01
CA LEU A 55 -6.37 -9.12 -0.98
C LEU A 55 -6.30 -9.89 -2.30
N ASN A 56 -7.42 -9.95 -3.02
CA ASN A 56 -7.39 -10.50 -4.37
C ASN A 56 -6.62 -9.57 -5.35
N THR A 57 -5.99 -10.17 -6.35
CA THR A 57 -5.15 -9.47 -7.34
C THR A 57 -5.92 -8.41 -8.13
N SER A 58 -7.21 -8.63 -8.43
CA SER A 58 -8.04 -7.66 -9.16
C SER A 58 -8.34 -6.39 -8.35
N THR A 59 -8.52 -6.53 -7.04
CA THR A 59 -8.75 -5.42 -6.11
C THR A 59 -7.45 -4.65 -5.94
N LEU A 60 -6.33 -5.34 -5.71
CA LEU A 60 -5.03 -4.70 -5.62
C LEU A 60 -4.66 -3.95 -6.90
N ARG A 61 -4.85 -4.54 -8.09
CA ARG A 61 -4.57 -3.87 -9.36
C ARG A 61 -5.38 -2.59 -9.52
N ARG A 62 -6.68 -2.61 -9.19
CA ARG A 62 -7.53 -1.41 -9.23
C ARG A 62 -7.12 -0.40 -8.17
N PHE A 63 -6.69 -0.86 -7.00
CA PHE A 63 -6.28 0.01 -5.90
C PHE A 63 -4.96 0.73 -6.22
N MET A 64 -3.96 0.00 -6.72
CA MET A 64 -2.63 0.51 -7.10
C MET A 64 -2.68 1.42 -8.34
N SER A 65 -3.68 1.25 -9.21
CA SER A 65 -3.94 2.16 -10.35
C SER A 65 -4.91 3.31 -10.03
N TYR A 66 -5.21 3.54 -8.75
CA TYR A 66 -6.04 4.65 -8.26
C TYR A 66 -7.49 4.67 -8.76
N ASN A 67 -7.97 3.55 -9.31
CA ASN A 67 -9.30 3.42 -9.93
C ASN A 67 -10.27 2.51 -9.13
N GLY A 68 -9.84 1.97 -8.00
CA GLY A 68 -10.61 1.04 -7.19
C GLY A 68 -11.02 1.60 -5.82
N ARG A 69 -12.30 1.45 -5.47
CA ARG A 69 -12.77 1.59 -4.09
C ARG A 69 -12.62 0.26 -3.34
N LEU A 70 -12.22 0.34 -2.09
CA LEU A 70 -12.17 -0.80 -1.20
C LEU A 70 -13.49 -0.92 -0.44
N ASN A 71 -14.01 -2.13 -0.32
CA ASN A 71 -15.07 -2.43 0.63
C ASN A 71 -14.47 -2.53 2.06
N TYR A 72 -15.34 -2.59 3.05
CA TYR A 72 -14.94 -2.66 4.47
C TYR A 72 -13.98 -3.83 4.77
N GLN A 73 -14.26 -5.02 4.25
CA GLN A 73 -13.41 -6.19 4.49
C GLN A 73 -11.98 -5.98 3.95
N ASN A 74 -11.84 -5.43 2.75
CA ASN A 74 -10.53 -5.14 2.16
C ASN A 74 -9.80 -4.01 2.91
N GLN A 75 -10.52 -3.03 3.44
CA GLN A 75 -9.95 -2.02 4.33
C GLN A 75 -9.38 -2.66 5.60
N GLN A 76 -10.11 -3.58 6.24
CA GLN A 76 -9.62 -4.29 7.43
C GLN A 76 -8.34 -5.09 7.16
N LYS A 77 -8.23 -5.72 5.98
CA LYS A 77 -7.01 -6.43 5.58
C LYS A 77 -5.82 -5.48 5.44
N ILE A 78 -6.03 -4.32 4.82
CA ILE A 78 -5.00 -3.28 4.71
C ILE A 78 -4.61 -2.74 6.09
N LEU A 79 -5.56 -2.46 6.97
CA LEU A 79 -5.29 -1.99 8.33
C LEU A 79 -4.43 -2.99 9.10
N LYS A 80 -4.82 -4.26 9.08
CA LYS A 80 -4.06 -5.34 9.72
C LYS A 80 -2.64 -5.44 9.15
N PHE A 81 -2.51 -5.41 7.82
CA PHE A 81 -1.20 -5.47 7.18
C PHE A 81 -0.34 -4.26 7.55
N LEU A 82 -0.90 -3.05 7.52
CA LEU A 82 -0.19 -1.80 7.84
C LEU A 82 0.04 -1.60 9.34
N GLY A 83 -0.68 -2.31 10.21
CA GLY A 83 -0.57 -2.18 11.67
C GLY A 83 -1.37 -1.02 12.25
N TYR A 84 -2.44 -0.59 11.57
CA TYR A 84 -3.31 0.49 12.01
C TYR A 84 -4.55 -0.05 12.72
N GLN A 85 -5.04 0.69 13.72
CA GLN A 85 -6.20 0.30 14.52
C GLN A 85 -7.53 0.55 13.82
N ASN A 86 -7.64 1.64 13.05
CA ASN A 86 -8.84 1.98 12.30
C ASN A 86 -8.51 2.80 11.05
N TRP A 87 -9.51 2.92 10.16
CA TRP A 87 -9.36 3.56 8.85
C TRP A 87 -9.14 5.07 8.95
N ASP A 88 -9.73 5.74 9.93
CA ASP A 88 -9.64 7.19 10.07
C ASP A 88 -8.22 7.62 10.46
N ILE A 89 -7.56 6.89 11.37
CA ILE A 89 -6.15 7.14 11.72
C ILE A 89 -5.26 6.97 10.48
N LEU A 90 -5.46 5.90 9.69
CA LEU A 90 -4.71 5.71 8.44
C LEU A 90 -4.94 6.85 7.45
N LEU A 91 -6.16 7.38 7.35
CA LEU A 91 -6.47 8.51 6.49
C LEU A 91 -5.77 9.79 6.94
N ILE A 92 -5.73 10.06 8.25
CA ILE A 92 -5.04 11.23 8.82
C ILE A 92 -3.54 11.15 8.50
N ASP A 93 -2.89 10.04 8.82
CA ASP A 93 -1.45 9.85 8.56
C ASP A 93 -1.13 9.96 7.06
N ALA A 94 -1.98 9.39 6.20
CA ALA A 94 -1.83 9.52 4.75
C ALA A 94 -1.93 10.99 4.28
N VAL A 95 -2.84 11.78 4.85
CA VAL A 95 -2.96 13.22 4.54
C VAL A 95 -1.77 14.03 5.06
N GLU A 96 -1.27 13.73 6.26
CA GLU A 96 -0.10 14.39 6.82
C GLU A 96 1.17 14.12 6.00
N ALA A 97 1.37 12.88 5.55
CA ALA A 97 2.48 12.51 4.68
C ALA A 97 2.48 13.34 3.37
N ILE A 98 1.30 13.50 2.74
CA ILE A 98 1.13 14.33 1.54
C ILE A 98 1.50 15.80 1.81
N ARG A 99 1.09 16.34 2.97
CA ARG A 99 1.39 17.73 3.35
C ARG A 99 2.89 17.94 3.61
N GLY A 100 3.54 17.01 4.30
CA GLY A 100 4.98 17.06 4.57
C GLY A 100 5.85 17.00 3.31
N GLU A 101 5.46 16.21 2.29
CA GLU A 101 6.12 16.19 0.99
C GLU A 101 5.97 17.52 0.23
N SER A 102 4.81 18.18 0.38
CA SER A 102 4.55 19.47 -0.26
C SER A 102 5.41 20.58 0.32
N GLN A 103 5.72 20.54 1.63
CA GLN A 103 6.59 21.52 2.28
C GLN A 103 8.07 21.33 1.91
N LYS A 104 8.54 20.08 1.74
CA LYS A 104 9.93 19.79 1.33
C LYS A 104 10.27 20.20 -0.11
N LYS A 105 9.27 20.38 -0.99
CA LYS A 105 9.49 20.83 -2.38
C LYS A 105 9.56 22.35 -2.54
N VAL A 106 9.28 23.11 -1.49
CA VAL A 106 9.23 24.59 -1.49
C VAL A 106 10.37 25.20 -0.67
N ALA A 107 11.24 24.36 -0.07
CA ALA A 107 12.40 24.77 0.71
C ALA A 107 13.70 24.65 -0.10
#